data_AF-A0A3C1S947-F1
#
_entry.id   AF-A0A3C1S947-F1
#
_cell.length_a   1.000
_cell.length_b   1.000
_cell.length_c   1.000
_cell.angle_alpha   90.00
_cell.angle_beta   90.00
_cell.angle_gamma   90.00
#
_symmetry.space_group_name_H-M   'P 1'
#
loop_
_entity.id
_entity.type
_entity.pdbx_description
1 polymer ?
#
loop_
_entity_poly.entity_id
_entity_poly.type
_entity_poly.pdbx_seq_one_letter_code
_entity_poly.pdbx_strand_id
1 'polypeptide(L)'
;MKQIHNIPQSAIFRLRLVIIGVLICRLISINAASASDDKTSHVLYINSYHRGYIWSDGIESGLRQILKDSGRKTDLKIEFLDAKLFPAPAYYPTLAEVFAMKHGKLRYDAIIVS
;
A
#
# COMPACT_ATOMS: atom_id res chain seq x y z
N MET A 1 49.61 -48.10 -12.05
CA MET A 1 48.78 -47.52 -13.13
C MET A 1 47.35 -47.38 -12.58
N LYS A 2 46.80 -46.17 -12.54
CA LYS A 2 45.60 -45.78 -11.75
C LYS A 2 44.35 -46.61 -12.11
N GLN A 3 43.75 -47.23 -11.09
CA GLN A 3 42.45 -47.90 -11.17
C GLN A 3 41.36 -46.85 -11.49
N ILE A 4 40.69 -47.02 -12.62
CA ILE A 4 39.55 -46.19 -13.01
C ILE A 4 38.36 -46.68 -12.17
N HIS A 5 37.99 -45.87 -11.17
CA HIS A 5 36.88 -46.16 -10.26
C HIS A 5 35.57 -46.22 -11.04
N ASN A 6 35.04 -47.43 -11.25
CA ASN A 6 33.83 -47.67 -12.03
C ASN A 6 32.61 -47.32 -11.16
N ILE A 7 32.13 -46.08 -11.29
CA ILE A 7 31.00 -45.58 -10.48
C ILE A 7 29.74 -46.36 -10.86
N PRO A 8 29.01 -46.95 -9.91
CA PRO A 8 27.82 -47.73 -10.21
C PRO A 8 26.72 -46.84 -10.81
N GLN A 9 26.07 -47.31 -11.89
CA GLN A 9 25.05 -46.52 -12.61
C GLN A 9 23.87 -46.11 -11.73
N SER A 10 23.58 -46.88 -10.67
CA SER A 10 22.57 -46.53 -9.66
C SER A 10 22.94 -45.28 -8.83
N ALA A 11 24.23 -45.00 -8.62
CA ALA A 11 24.68 -43.78 -7.94
C ALA A 11 24.52 -42.53 -8.83
N ILE A 12 24.78 -42.67 -10.14
CA ILE A 12 24.57 -41.59 -11.12
C ILE A 12 23.07 -41.26 -11.24
N PHE A 13 22.22 -42.28 -11.24
CA PHE A 13 20.76 -42.11 -11.27
C PHE A 13 20.23 -41.39 -10.03
N ARG A 14 20.69 -41.79 -8.83
CA ARG A 14 20.34 -41.11 -7.57
C ARG A 14 20.79 -39.65 -7.54
N LEU A 15 21.99 -39.36 -8.04
CA LEU A 15 22.52 -37.99 -8.10
C LEU A 15 21.71 -37.09 -9.05
N ARG A 16 21.29 -37.62 -10.22
CA ARG A 16 20.40 -36.90 -11.15
C ARG A 16 19.05 -36.59 -10.53
N LEU A 17 18.46 -37.53 -9.80
CA LEU A 17 17.17 -37.36 -9.14
C LEU A 17 17.22 -36.26 -8.06
N VAL A 18 18.33 -36.19 -7.32
CA VAL A 18 18.60 -35.12 -6.34
C VAL A 18 18.76 -33.77 -7.03
N ILE A 19 19.54 -33.68 -8.12
CA ILE A 19 19.75 -32.42 -8.86
C ILE A 19 18.44 -31.91 -9.45
N ILE A 20 17.62 -32.79 -10.02
CA ILE A 20 16.29 -32.45 -10.55
C ILE A 20 15.38 -31.97 -9.42
N GLY A 21 15.37 -32.65 -8.28
CA GLY A 21 14.61 -32.22 -7.10
C GLY A 21 15.02 -30.82 -6.62
N VAL A 22 16.33 -30.54 -6.55
CA VAL A 22 16.85 -29.21 -6.18
C VAL A 22 16.49 -28.13 -7.20
N LEU A 23 16.55 -28.44 -8.50
CA LEU A 23 16.14 -27.52 -9.57
C LEU A 23 14.64 -27.21 -9.51
N ILE A 24 13.80 -28.22 -9.26
CA ILE A 24 12.36 -28.04 -9.09
C ILE A 24 12.07 -27.20 -7.83
N CYS A 25 12.74 -27.46 -6.70
CA CYS A 25 12.62 -26.64 -5.50
C CYS A 25 13.01 -25.18 -5.75
N ARG A 26 14.10 -24.94 -6.49
CA ARG A 26 14.53 -23.59 -6.87
C ARG A 26 13.50 -22.86 -7.73
N LEU A 27 12.85 -23.55 -8.69
CA LEU A 27 11.80 -22.97 -9.53
C LEU A 27 10.56 -22.57 -8.70
N ILE A 28 10.20 -23.35 -7.69
CA ILE A 28 9.05 -23.05 -6.81
C ILE A 28 9.34 -21.82 -5.93
N SER A 29 10.55 -21.67 -5.40
CA SER A 29 10.91 -20.56 -4.52
C SER A 29 10.98 -19.19 -5.22
N ILE A 30 11.23 -19.14 -6.54
CA ILE A 30 11.31 -17.88 -7.29
C ILE A 30 9.93 -17.22 -7.43
N ASN A 31 8.84 -18.00 -7.51
CA ASN A 31 7.48 -17.47 -7.64
C ASN A 31 6.89 -16.95 -6.32
N ALA A 32 7.44 -17.32 -5.16
CA ALA A 32 6.95 -16.84 -3.87
C ALA A 32 7.46 -15.43 -3.50
N ALA A 33 8.49 -14.92 -4.20
CA ALA A 33 9.12 -13.64 -3.90
C ALA A 33 8.41 -12.42 -4.51
N SER A 34 7.33 -12.62 -5.28
CA SER A 34 6.58 -11.54 -5.94
C SER A 34 5.26 -11.18 -5.26
N ALA A 35 5.06 -11.59 -4.01
CA ALA A 35 4.01 -11.02 -3.19
C ALA A 35 4.45 -9.61 -2.75
N SER A 36 4.33 -8.64 -3.66
CA SER A 36 4.28 -7.24 -3.25
C SER A 36 3.15 -7.12 -2.23
N ASP A 37 3.50 -6.76 -1.00
CA ASP A 37 2.55 -6.42 0.05
C ASP A 37 1.66 -5.27 -0.47
N ASP A 38 0.53 -5.61 -1.11
CA ASP A 38 -0.44 -4.68 -1.71
C ASP A 38 -1.27 -4.02 -0.61
N LYS A 39 -0.55 -3.46 0.37
CA LYS A 39 -1.13 -2.80 1.52
C LYS A 39 -1.66 -1.45 1.07
N THR A 40 -2.99 -1.36 0.98
CA THR A 40 -3.68 -0.08 0.76
C THR A 40 -3.30 0.89 1.87
N SER A 41 -2.76 2.05 1.49
CA SER A 41 -2.55 3.17 2.42
C SER A 41 -3.84 3.97 2.54
N HIS A 42 -4.34 4.19 3.76
CA HIS A 42 -5.53 4.99 4.00
C HIS A 42 -5.13 6.42 4.38
N VAL A 43 -5.58 7.40 3.59
CA VAL A 43 -5.24 8.81 3.78
C VAL A 43 -6.53 9.62 3.99
N LEU A 44 -6.56 10.45 5.03
CA LEU A 44 -7.62 11.44 5.23
C LEU A 44 -7.10 12.83 4.87
N TYR A 45 -7.79 13.50 3.96
CA TYR A 45 -7.54 14.91 3.65
C TYR A 45 -8.69 15.75 4.18
N ILE A 46 -8.38 16.72 5.05
CA ILE A 46 -9.34 17.65 5.63
C ILE A 46 -9.08 19.02 5.03
N ASN A 47 -10.06 19.53 4.30
CA ASN A 47 -9.99 20.82 3.63
C ASN A 47 -10.90 21.81 4.36
N SER A 48 -10.34 22.95 4.75
CA SER A 48 -11.06 24.02 5.44
C SER A 48 -12.13 24.71 4.57
N TYR A 49 -12.01 24.61 3.25
CA TYR A 49 -12.95 25.18 2.28
C TYR A 49 -13.92 24.13 1.71
N HIS A 50 -14.85 24.57 0.87
CA HIS A 50 -15.66 23.68 0.03
C HIS A 50 -14.98 23.49 -1.33
N ARG A 51 -15.40 22.44 -2.06
CA ARG A 51 -15.06 22.26 -3.46
C ARG A 51 -15.53 23.46 -4.30
N GLY A 52 -14.69 23.92 -5.22
CA GLY A 52 -14.95 25.10 -6.06
C GLY A 52 -14.17 26.35 -5.62
N TYR A 53 -13.45 26.27 -4.50
CA TYR A 53 -12.50 27.31 -4.13
C TYR A 53 -11.18 27.07 -4.87
N ILE A 54 -10.92 27.86 -5.91
CA ILE A 54 -9.83 27.69 -6.90
C ILE A 54 -8.49 27.29 -6.26
N TRP A 55 -8.09 27.97 -5.19
CA TRP A 55 -6.83 27.68 -4.49
C TRP A 55 -6.83 26.28 -3.86
N SER A 56 -7.91 25.89 -3.18
CA SER A 56 -8.02 24.58 -2.53
C SER A 56 -8.20 23.45 -3.53
N ASP A 57 -8.88 23.71 -4.65
CA ASP A 57 -9.06 22.74 -5.73
C ASP A 57 -7.71 22.37 -6.36
N GLY A 58 -6.80 23.34 -6.52
CA GLY A 58 -5.43 23.07 -6.96
C GLY A 58 -4.65 22.14 -6.01
N ILE A 59 -4.85 22.31 -4.69
CA ILE A 59 -4.25 21.42 -3.68
C ILE A 59 -4.86 20.01 -3.78
N GLU A 60 -6.19 19.89 -3.88
CA GLU A 60 -6.85 18.58 -4.04
C GLU A 60 -6.34 17.88 -5.31
N SER A 61 -6.28 18.58 -6.44
CA SER A 61 -5.80 18.03 -7.71
C SER A 61 -4.33 17.59 -7.63
N GLY A 62 -3.45 18.41 -7.06
CA GLY A 62 -2.04 18.07 -6.87
C GLY A 62 -1.85 16.85 -5.97
N LEU A 63 -2.58 16.79 -4.85
CA LEU A 63 -2.56 15.64 -3.94
C LEU A 63 -3.00 14.36 -4.65
N ARG A 64 -4.12 14.39 -5.37
CA ARG A 64 -4.62 13.23 -6.12
C ARG A 64 -3.63 12.76 -7.17
N GLN A 65 -3.01 13.70 -7.89
CA GLN A 65 -2.04 13.38 -8.92
C GLN A 65 -0.80 12.70 -8.32
N ILE A 66 -0.21 13.25 -7.26
CA ILE A 66 0.98 12.69 -6.62
C ILE A 66 0.70 11.30 -6.04
N LEU A 67 -0.46 11.10 -5.38
CA LEU A 67 -0.83 9.80 -4.82
C LEU A 67 -1.08 8.75 -5.91
N LYS A 68 -1.63 9.16 -7.07
CA LYS A 68 -1.80 8.27 -8.23
C LYS A 68 -0.45 7.91 -8.84
N ASP A 69 0.42 8.89 -9.02
CA ASP A 69 1.72 8.72 -9.68
C ASP A 69 2.74 7.98 -8.80
N SER A 70 2.51 7.90 -7.48
CA SER A 70 3.41 7.18 -6.57
C SER A 70 3.40 5.66 -6.75
N GLY A 71 2.49 5.11 -7.57
CA GLY A 71 2.33 3.67 -7.77
C GLY A 71 1.89 2.90 -6.52
N ARG A 72 1.48 3.60 -5.45
CA ARG A 72 1.00 2.99 -4.20
C ARG A 72 -0.52 2.91 -4.23
N LYS A 73 -1.08 1.77 -3.86
CA LYS A 73 -2.51 1.63 -3.64
C LYS A 73 -2.92 2.52 -2.47
N THR A 74 -3.66 3.59 -2.77
CA THR A 74 -4.06 4.59 -1.78
C THR A 74 -5.57 4.77 -1.79
N ASP A 75 -6.19 4.67 -0.62
CA ASP A 75 -7.59 5.04 -0.36
C ASP A 75 -7.61 6.45 0.22
N LEU A 76 -7.89 7.45 -0.62
CA LEU A 76 -7.99 8.85 -0.24
C LEU A 76 -9.44 9.21 0.10
N LYS A 77 -9.69 9.59 1.36
CA LYS A 77 -10.95 10.19 1.82
C LYS A 77 -10.77 11.69 1.98
N ILE A 78 -11.78 12.46 1.60
CA ILE A 78 -11.76 13.92 1.68
C ILE A 78 -12.94 14.41 2.50
N GLU A 79 -12.67 15.30 3.44
CA GLU A 79 -13.66 15.98 4.27
C GLU A 79 -13.53 17.48 4.08
N PHE A 80 -14.66 18.17 3.88
CA PHE A 80 -14.72 19.62 3.75
C PHE A 80 -15.34 20.21 5.02
N LEU A 81 -14.70 21.21 5.61
CA LEU A 81 -15.14 21.83 6.86
C LEU A 81 -16.04 23.03 6.66
N ASP A 82 -16.04 23.61 5.46
CA ASP A 82 -16.77 24.82 5.11
C ASP A 82 -16.51 25.99 6.08
N ALA A 83 -15.31 26.05 6.67
CA ALA A 83 -14.97 26.97 7.75
C ALA A 83 -15.06 28.45 7.33
N LYS A 84 -14.94 28.74 6.03
CA LYS A 84 -15.18 30.08 5.48
C LYS A 84 -16.67 30.47 5.50
N LEU A 85 -17.56 29.52 5.21
CA LEU A 85 -19.01 29.73 5.19
C LEU A 85 -19.57 29.72 6.60
N PHE A 86 -19.01 28.89 7.48
CA PHE A 86 -19.41 28.73 8.87
C PHE A 86 -18.19 28.93 9.79
N PRO A 87 -17.79 30.17 10.11
CA PRO A 87 -16.57 30.43 10.90
C PRO A 87 -16.74 30.28 12.41
N ALA A 88 -17.91 29.84 12.90
CA ALA A 88 -18.25 29.90 14.32
C ALA A 88 -17.50 28.84 15.16
N PRO A 89 -16.60 29.17 16.09
CA PRO A 89 -15.88 28.16 16.88
C PRO A 89 -16.78 27.22 17.70
N ALA A 90 -18.03 27.63 17.95
CA ALA A 90 -19.01 26.89 18.73
C ALA A 90 -19.41 25.51 18.13
N TYR A 91 -19.26 25.28 16.82
CA TYR A 91 -19.58 23.98 16.22
C TYR A 91 -18.39 22.99 16.21
N TYR A 92 -17.18 23.42 16.58
CA TYR A 92 -16.00 22.54 16.58
C TYR A 92 -16.12 21.31 17.48
N PRO A 93 -16.72 21.37 18.68
CA PRO A 93 -16.97 20.17 19.48
C PRO A 93 -17.87 19.16 18.74
N THR A 94 -18.96 19.64 18.14
CA THR A 94 -19.86 18.80 17.34
C THR A 94 -19.17 18.24 16.10
N LEU A 95 -18.33 19.04 15.43
CA LEU A 95 -17.53 18.59 14.30
C LEU A 95 -16.58 17.47 14.72
N ALA A 96 -15.92 17.61 15.88
CA ALA A 96 -15.03 16.59 16.41
C ALA A 96 -15.78 15.28 16.73
N GLU A 97 -16.99 15.36 17.30
CA GLU A 97 -17.86 14.20 17.53
C GLU A 97 -18.25 13.51 16.22
N VAL A 98 -18.64 14.27 15.20
CA VAL A 98 -18.96 13.75 13.86
C VAL A 98 -17.74 13.04 13.27
N PHE A 99 -16.55 13.63 13.37
CA PHE A 99 -15.33 13.02 12.89
C PHE A 99 -15.00 11.73 13.65
N ALA A 100 -15.14 11.71 14.98
CA ALA A 100 -14.94 10.51 15.78
C ALA A 100 -15.89 9.38 15.35
N MET A 101 -17.15 9.71 15.02
CA MET A 101 -18.12 8.72 14.53
C MET A 101 -17.78 8.21 13.12
N LYS A 102 -17.44 9.12 12.18
CA LYS A 102 -17.15 8.78 10.78
C LYS A 102 -15.82 8.04 10.61
N HIS A 103 -14.82 8.43 11.39
CA HIS A 103 -13.42 8.06 11.18
C HIS A 103 -12.83 7.23 12.31
N GLY A 104 -13.45 7.16 13.49
CA GLY A 104 -12.89 6.49 14.67
C GLY A 104 -12.73 4.97 14.56
N LYS A 105 -13.39 4.33 13.59
CA LYS A 105 -13.20 2.90 13.28
C LYS A 105 -12.14 2.64 12.22
N LEU A 106 -11.66 3.69 11.56
CA LEU A 106 -10.66 3.63 10.50
C LEU A 106 -9.28 3.98 11.07
N ARG A 107 -8.26 3.25 10.63
CA ARG A 107 -6.86 3.62 10.91
C ARG A 107 -6.29 4.29 9.67
N TYR A 108 -5.92 5.55 9.81
CA TYR A 108 -5.28 6.31 8.76
C TYR A 108 -3.76 6.22 8.90
N ASP A 109 -3.08 6.01 7.78
CA ASP A 109 -1.62 6.06 7.69
C ASP A 109 -1.13 7.51 7.61
N ALA A 110 -1.97 8.43 7.13
CA ALA A 110 -1.70 9.87 7.13
C ALA A 110 -2.99 10.71 7.20
N ILE A 111 -2.88 11.89 7.83
CA ILE A 111 -3.89 12.94 7.80
C ILE A 111 -3.24 14.21 7.23
N ILE A 112 -3.88 14.80 6.23
CA ILE A 112 -3.44 16.02 5.54
C ILE A 112 -4.48 17.11 5.79
N VAL A 113 -4.04 18.33 6.04
CA VAL A 113 -4.93 19.48 6.31
C VAL A 113 -4.57 20.68 5.44
N SER A 114 -5.57 21.44 4.97
CA SER A 114 -5.38 22.67 4.18
C SER A 114 -6.41 23.75 4.47
#